data_AF-A0A498HP72-F1
#
_entry.id   AF-A0A498HP72-F1
#
_cell.length_a   1.000
_cell.length_b   1.000
_cell.length_c   1.000
_cell.angle_alpha   90.00
_cell.angle_beta   90.00
_cell.angle_gamma   90.00
#
_symmetry.space_group_name_H-M   'P 1'
#
loop_
_entity.id
_entity.type
_entity.pdbx_description
1 polymer ?
#
loop_
_entity_poly.entity_id
_entity_poly.type
_entity_poly.pdbx_seq_one_letter_code
_entity_poly.pdbx_strand_id
1 'polypeptide(L)' 'MGGLVFRDLLSFNLAYLVKIGWRLLHNPSTLLGQILKAKYFPDRLFMEAKLGRRCKRFY' A
#
# COMPACT_ATOMS: atom_id res chain seq x y z
N MET A 1 25.96 12.46 -5.10
CA MET A 1 25.93 11.92 -3.73
C MET A 1 24.53 12.14 -3.16
N GLY A 2 23.69 11.11 -3.12
CA GLY A 2 22.29 11.24 -2.67
C GLY A 2 21.50 9.93 -2.73
N GLY A 3 21.84 9.05 -3.68
CA GLY A 3 21.11 7.80 -3.91
C GLY A 3 21.10 6.79 -2.76
N LEU A 4 22.10 6.81 -1.87
CA LEU A 4 22.17 5.89 -0.72
C LEU A 4 21.04 6.15 0.30
N VAL A 5 20.84 7.41 0.70
CA VAL A 5 19.76 7.79 1.63
C VAL A 5 18.38 7.52 1.01
N PHE A 6 18.21 7.80 -0.29
CA PHE A 6 16.94 7.50 -0.98
C PHE A 6 16.67 5.99 -1.09
N ARG A 7 17.71 5.16 -1.24
CA ARG A 7 17.57 3.70 -1.30
C ARG A 7 17.17 3.11 0.04
N ASP A 8 17.71 3.63 1.14
CA ASP A 8 17.28 3.27 2.49
C ASP A 8 15.84 3.70 2.76
N LEU A 9 15.46 4.94 2.41
CA LEU A 9 14.07 5.41 2.56
C LEU A 9 13.08 4.58 1.73
N LEU A 10 13.45 4.23 0.50
CA LEU A 10 12.62 3.35 -0.34
C LEU A 10 12.43 1.98 0.33
N SER A 11 13.51 1.40 0.85
CA SER A 11 13.48 0.10 1.52
C SER A 11 12.63 0.14 2.79
N PHE A 12 12.74 1.21 3.57
CA PHE A 12 11.89 1.46 4.74
C PHE A 12 10.41 1.61 4.37
N ASN A 13 10.11 2.36 3.30
CA ASN A 13 8.75 2.57 2.87
C ASN A 13 8.13 1.25 2.35
N LEU A 14 8.91 0.40 1.68
CA LEU A 14 8.49 -0.94 1.28
C LEU A 14 8.21 -1.84 2.49
N ALA A 15 9.11 -1.89 3.47
CA ALA A 15 8.90 -2.67 4.69
C ALA A 15 7.67 -2.18 5.46
N TYR A 16 7.46 -0.86 5.51
CA TYR A 16 6.29 -0.25 6.12
C TYR A 16 5.01 -0.59 5.37
N LEU A 17 5.03 -0.57 4.03
CA LEU A 17 3.90 -0.94 3.19
C LEU A 17 3.51 -2.41 3.40
N VAL A 18 4.49 -3.32 3.49
CA VAL A 18 4.26 -4.74 3.81
C VAL A 18 3.63 -4.88 5.19
N LYS A 19 4.11 -4.14 6.20
CA LYS A 19 3.55 -4.15 7.56
C LYS A 19 2.09 -3.68 7.59
N ILE A 20 1.76 -2.65 6.81
CA ILE A 20 0.38 -2.18 6.64
C ILE A 20 -0.45 -3.25 5.94
N GLY A 21 0.05 -3.83 4.84
CA GLY A 21 -0.63 -4.88 4.09
C GLY A 21 -0.96 -6.11 4.96
N TRP A 22 -0.03 -6.53 5.80
CA TRP A 22 -0.24 -7.61 6.77
C TRP A 22 -1.36 -7.27 7.77
N ARG A 23 -1.32 -6.05 8.36
CA ARG A 23 -2.37 -5.59 9.27
C ARG A 23 -3.74 -5.52 8.60
N LEU A 24 -3.77 -5.09 7.35
CA LEU A 24 -4.99 -4.98 6.54
C LEU A 24 -5.59 -6.35 6.24
N LEU A 25 -4.74 -7.36 6.04
CA LEU A 25 -5.15 -8.75 5.82
C LEU A 25 -5.72 -9.39 7.10
N HIS A 26 -5.06 -9.18 8.24
CA HIS A 26 -5.46 -9.82 9.51
C HIS A 26 -6.52 -9.04 10.31
N ASN A 27 -6.57 -7.72 10.16
CA ASN A 27 -7.45 -6.84 10.92
C ASN A 27 -8.10 -5.78 10.02
N PRO A 28 -8.96 -6.20 9.06
CA PRO A 28 -9.60 -5.29 8.11
C PRO A 28 -10.62 -4.34 8.76
N SER A 29 -11.09 -4.65 9.97
CA SER A 29 -12.07 -3.86 10.72
C SER A 29 -11.49 -2.60 11.37
N THR A 30 -10.17 -2.43 11.37
CA THR A 30 -9.53 -1.19 11.86
C THR A 30 -9.97 0.01 11.03
N LEU A 31 -10.05 1.21 11.64
CA LEU A 31 -10.41 2.44 10.94
C LEU A 31 -9.54 2.66 9.68
N LEU A 32 -8.23 2.43 9.81
CA LEU A 32 -7.29 2.49 8.69
C LEU A 32 -7.68 1.51 7.58
N GLY A 33 -8.02 0.28 7.94
CA GLY A 33 -8.42 -0.74 6.97
C GLY A 33 -9.72 -0.41 6.25
N GLN A 34 -10.71 0.14 6.96
CA GLN A 34 -11.96 0.60 6.37
C GLN A 34 -11.74 1.78 5.40
N ILE A 35 -10.90 2.76 5.78
CA ILE A 35 -10.55 3.90 4.93
C ILE A 35 -9.82 3.43 3.66
N LEU A 36 -8.82 2.55 3.81
CA LEU A 36 -8.06 2.02 2.68
C LEU A 36 -8.95 1.16 1.76
N LYS A 37 -9.84 0.35 2.33
CA LYS A 37 -10.84 -0.41 1.58
C LYS A 37 -11.73 0.51 0.76
N ALA A 38 -12.37 1.49 1.39
CA ALA A 38 -13.26 2.43 0.71
C ALA A 38 -12.55 3.18 -0.45
N LYS A 39 -11.26 3.50 -0.28
CA LYS A 39 -10.49 4.26 -1.28
C LYS A 39 -9.95 3.40 -2.44
N TYR A 40 -9.49 2.19 -2.17
CA TYR A 40 -8.72 1.40 -3.14
C TYR A 40 -9.43 0.12 -3.60
N PHE A 41 -10.31 -0.46 -2.78
CA PHE A 41 -10.99 -1.72 -3.08
C PHE A 41 -12.36 -1.80 -2.37
N PRO A 42 -13.30 -0.88 -2.67
CA PRO A 42 -14.54 -0.73 -1.89
C PRO A 42 -15.40 -2.00 -1.85
N ASP A 43 -15.54 -2.67 -3.00
CA ASP A 43 -16.39 -3.87 -3.17
C ASP A 43 -15.58 -5.18 -3.22
N ARG A 44 -14.31 -5.17 -2.83
CA ARG A 44 -13.42 -6.33 -3.01
C ARG A 44 -12.64 -6.61 -1.73
N LEU A 45 -12.03 -7.80 -1.66
CA LEU A 45 -11.03 -8.10 -0.64
C LEU A 45 -9.70 -7.43 -0.98
N PHE A 46 -8.84 -7.22 0.03
CA PHE A 46 -7.53 -6.62 -0.16
C PHE A 46 -6.69 -7.36 -1.22
N MET A 47 -6.76 -8.69 -1.24
CA MET A 47 -6.05 -9.54 -2.22
C MET A 47 -6.58 -9.39 -3.65
N GLU A 48 -7.81 -8.90 -3.82
CA GLU A 48 -8.45 -8.69 -5.13
C GLU A 48 -8.37 -7.23 -5.58
N ALA A 49 -7.64 -6.39 -4.85
CA ALA A 49 -7.43 -5.00 -5.18
C ALA A 49 -6.72 -4.89 -6.54
N LYS A 50 -7.34 -4.16 -7.48
CA LYS A 50 -6.76 -3.90 -8.79
C LYS A 50 -6.03 -2.57 -8.78
N LEU A 51 -4.94 -2.49 -9.55
CA LEU A 51 -4.23 -1.25 -9.78
C LEU A 51 -5.22 -0.22 -10.37
N GLY A 52 -5.36 0.92 -9.68
CA GLY A 52 -6.27 1.97 -10.12
C GLY A 52 -5.90 2.50 -11.51
N ARG A 53 -6.89 2.99 -12.26
CA ARG A 53 -6.77 3.52 -13.64
C ARG A 53 -5.76 4.67 -13.83
N ARG A 54 -5.09 5.11 -12.77
CA ARG A 54 -4.12 6.23 -12.74
C ARG A 54 -2.65 5.77 -12.67
N CYS A 55 -2.31 4.62 -13.24
CA CYS A 55 -0.91 4.24 -13.41
C CYS A 55 -0.34 4.92 -14.66
N LYS A 56 0.15 6.17 -14.53
CA LYS A 56 1.09 6.71 -15.52
C LYS A 56 2.47 6.16 -15.19
N ARG A 57 2.89 5.18 -15.97
CA ARG A 57 4.24 4.61 -15.92
C ARG A 57 5.18 5.64 -16.55
N PHE A 58 5.89 6.39 -15.72
CA PHE A 58 7.05 7.17 -16.16
C PHE A 58 8.30 6.34 -15.86
N TYR A 59 8.91 5.83 -16.91
CA TYR A 59 10.36 5.61 -16.98
C TYR A 59 10.95 6.72 -17.82
#